data_AF-A0A932GAH2-F1
#
_entry.id   AF-A0A932GAH2-F1
#
_cell.length_a   1.000
_cell.length_b   1.000
_cell.length_c   1.000
_cell.angle_alpha   90.00
_cell.angle_beta   90.00
_cell.angle_gamma   90.00
#
_symmetry.space_group_name_H-M   'P 1'
#
loop_
_entity.id
_entity.type
_entity.pdbx_description
1 polymer ?
#
loop_
_entity_poly.entity_id
_entity_poly.type
_entity_poly.pdbx_seq_one_letter_code
_entity_poly.pdbx_strand_id
1 'polypeptide(L)' 'MLRVESGTVLVRGCEFRENKAQIELGEDVRRAVLTGNVLTGKERIANRSKGQVKISDNVGE' A
#
# COMPACT_ATOMS: atom_id res chain seq x y z
N MET A 1 9.68 -1.50 3.25
CA MET A 1 8.64 -2.07 2.34
C MET A 1 7.69 -2.95 3.15
N LEU A 2 6.39 -2.92 2.84
CA LEU A 2 5.36 -3.78 3.42
C LEU A 2 4.81 -4.71 2.32
N ARG A 3 4.69 -6.00 2.62
CA ARG A 3 4.10 -6.99 1.72
C ARG A 3 3.01 -7.78 2.44
N VAL A 4 1.85 -7.90 1.81
CA VAL A 4 0.65 -8.54 2.38
C VAL A 4 0.14 -9.56 1.39
N GLU A 5 0.18 -10.85 1.73
CA GLU A 5 -0.22 -11.90 0.79
C GLU A 5 -1.74 -12.10 0.74
N SER A 6 -2.43 -12.00 1.88
CA SER A 6 -3.85 -12.33 1.97
C SER A 6 -4.62 -11.56 3.06
N GLY A 7 -5.95 -11.65 3.02
CA GLY A 7 -6.81 -11.20 4.13
C GLY A 7 -7.37 -9.79 4.00
N THR A 8 -7.43 -9.04 5.11
CA THR A 8 -7.89 -7.64 5.16
C THR A 8 -6.81 -6.79 5.82
N VAL A 9 -6.42 -5.68 5.18
CA VAL A 9 -5.35 -4.81 5.69
C VAL A 9 -5.76 -3.34 5.69
N LEU A 10 -5.33 -2.61 6.72
CA LEU A 10 -5.38 -1.16 6.81
C LEU A 10 -3.96 -0.63 6.97
N VAL A 11 -3.53 0.24 6.06
CA VAL A 11 -2.25 0.95 6.17
C VAL A 11 -2.56 2.44 6.17
N ARG A 12 -2.39 3.07 7.33
CA ARG A 12 -2.76 4.46 7.54
C ARG A 12 -1.78 5.19 8.43
N GLY A 13 -1.41 6.41 8.04
CA GLY A 13 -0.53 7.25 8.84
C GLY A 13 0.90 6.71 8.94
N CYS A 14 1.31 5.85 8.02
CA CYS A 14 2.66 5.29 7.99
C CYS A 14 3.60 6.17 7.15
N GLU A 15 4.89 6.13 7.48
CA GLU A 15 5.95 6.76 6.71
C GLU A 15 6.89 5.67 6.14
N PHE A 16 7.04 5.63 4.82
CA PHE A 16 7.95 4.73 4.10
C PHE A 16 9.19 5.49 3.64
N ARG A 17 10.26 5.41 4.43
CA ARG A 17 11.45 6.27 4.33
C ARG A 17 12.45 5.92 3.23
N GLU A 18 12.34 4.73 2.65
CA GLU A 18 13.26 4.30 1.59
C GLU A 18 12.66 4.62 0.22
N ASN A 19 13.48 5.14 -0.70
CA ASN A 19 13.14 5.33 -2.10
C ASN A 19 13.12 3.98 -2.86
N LYS A 20 12.29 3.04 -2.39
CA LYS A 20 12.03 1.71 -2.97
C LYS A 20 10.52 1.45 -3.08
N ALA A 21 10.11 0.31 -3.61
CA ALA A 21 8.72 -0.12 -3.56
C ALA A 21 8.21 -0.11 -2.11
N GLN A 22 7.08 0.56 -1.87
CA GLN A 22 6.62 0.81 -0.49
C GLN A 22 5.63 -0.27 -0.04
N ILE A 23 4.62 -0.60 -0.85
CA ILE A 23 3.55 -1.56 -0.50
C ILE A 23 3.29 -2.53 -1.65
N GLU A 24 3.11 -3.81 -1.33
CA GLU A 24 2.70 -4.86 -2.25
C GLU A 24 1.54 -5.69 -1.67
N LEU A 25 0.41 -5.75 -2.40
CA LEU A 25 -0.74 -6.59 -2.08
C LEU A 25 -0.76 -7.82 -2.99
N GLY A 26 -0.78 -9.00 -2.38
CA GLY A 26 -0.93 -10.30 -3.03
C GLY A 26 -2.36 -10.55 -3.53
N GLU A 27 -2.51 -11.62 -4.32
CA GLU A 27 -3.77 -11.94 -5.01
C GLU A 27 -4.91 -12.27 -4.04
N ASP A 28 -4.57 -12.89 -2.90
CA ASP A 28 -5.53 -13.35 -1.88
C ASP A 28 -5.94 -12.25 -0.88
N VAL A 29 -5.52 -11.00 -1.10
CA VAL A 29 -6.00 -9.85 -0.32
C VAL A 29 -7.45 -9.56 -0.72
N ARG A 30 -8.37 -9.78 0.22
CA ARG A 30 -9.80 -9.61 -0.01
C ARG A 30 -10.24 -8.16 0.12
N ARG A 31 -9.62 -7.40 1.03
CA ARG A 31 -9.91 -5.98 1.28
C ARG A 31 -8.67 -5.22 1.70
N ALA A 32 -8.48 -4.00 1.19
CA ALA A 32 -7.43 -3.11 1.68
C ALA A 32 -7.84 -1.65 1.65
N VAL A 33 -7.40 -0.89 2.66
CA VAL A 33 -7.41 0.58 2.65
C VAL A 33 -5.99 1.07 2.91
N LEU A 34 -5.40 1.72 1.91
CA LEU A 34 -4.07 2.30 1.96
C LEU A 34 -4.23 3.83 1.84
N THR A 35 -4.20 4.54 2.97
CA THR A 35 -4.54 5.97 2.98
C THR A 35 -3.76 6.81 3.95
N GLY A 36 -3.44 8.06 3.58
CA GLY A 36 -2.78 9.00 4.48
C GLY A 36 -1.36 8.57 4.83
N ASN A 37 -0.63 7.98 3.87
CA ASN A 37 0.76 7.56 4.07
C ASN A 37 1.73 8.53 3.37
N VAL A 38 2.92 8.70 3.95
CA VAL A 38 4.02 9.47 3.36
C VAL A 38 5.05 8.50 2.78
N LEU A 39 5.41 8.69 1.52
CA LEU A 39 6.29 7.81 0.76
C LEU A 39 7.52 8.58 0.29
N THR A 40 8.72 8.07 0.55
CA THR A 40 9.94 8.64 -0.03
C THR A 40 10.04 8.29 -1.51
N GLY A 41 10.22 9.33 -2.34
CA GLY A 41 10.22 9.23 -3.79
C GLY A 41 8.83 9.00 -4.37
N LYS A 42 8.79 8.61 -5.65
CA LYS A 42 7.54 8.30 -6.36
C LYS A 42 6.75 7.20 -5.65
N GLU A 43 5.43 7.38 -5.60
CA GLU A 43 4.49 6.35 -5.14
C GLU A 43 4.65 5.06 -5.97
N ARG A 44 5.02 3.97 -5.30
CA ARG A 44 5.14 2.62 -5.85
C ARG A 44 4.40 1.64 -4.95
N ILE A 45 3.10 1.57 -5.18
CA ILE A 45 2.18 0.61 -4.57
C ILE A 45 1.77 -0.41 -5.63
N ALA A 46 2.10 -1.68 -5.41
CA ALA A 46 1.69 -2.78 -6.29
C ALA A 46 0.44 -3.47 -5.73
N ASN A 47 -0.65 -3.48 -6.51
CA ASN A 47 -1.87 -4.18 -6.14
C ASN A 47 -2.14 -5.34 -7.10
N ARG A 48 -1.86 -6.57 -6.67
CA ARG A 48 -2.24 -7.80 -7.41
C ARG A 48 -3.57 -8.40 -6.93
N SER A 49 -4.15 -7.84 -5.87
CA SER A 49 -5.38 -8.36 -5.30
C SER A 49 -6.54 -8.29 -6.29
N LYS A 50 -7.47 -9.24 -6.15
CA LYS A 50 -8.76 -9.22 -6.86
C LYS A 50 -9.89 -8.68 -5.99
N GLY A 51 -9.60 -8.37 -4.72
CA GLY A 51 -10.53 -7.86 -3.73
C GLY A 51 -10.81 -6.36 -3.83
N GLN A 52 -11.54 -5.84 -2.86
CA GLN A 52 -11.88 -4.41 -2.81
C GLN A 52 -10.74 -3.61 -2.19
N VAL A 53 -10.11 -2.74 -2.97
CA VAL A 53 -8.98 -1.93 -2.52
C VAL A 53 -9.24 -0.45 -2.73
N LYS A 54 -9.03 0.35 -1.67
CA LYS A 54 -8.99 1.81 -1.73
C LYS A 54 -7.57 2.28 -1.49
N ILE A 55 -7.03 3.02 -2.45
CA ILE A 55 -5.74 3.71 -2.34
C ILE A 55 -6.05 5.20 -2.55
N SER A 56 -5.84 6.02 -1.53
CA SER A 56 -6.12 7.46 -1.62
C SER A 56 -5.29 8.24 -0.61
N ASP A 57 -5.02 9.51 -0.90
CA ASP A 57 -4.39 10.42 0.07
C ASP A 57 -3.01 9.96 0.54
N ASN A 58 -2.30 9.20 -0.30
CA ASN A 58 -0.88 8.94 -0.12
C ASN A 58 -0.09 10.05 -0.82
N VAL A 59 1.02 10.47 -0.24
CA VAL A 59 1.87 11.54 -0.78
C VAL A 59 3.29 11.03 -0.96
N GLY A 60 3.84 11.27 -2.14
CA GLY A 60 5.24 11.07 -2.49
C GLY A 60 5.72 12.19 -3.40
N GLU A 61 6.92 12.02 -3.96
CA GLU A 61 7.56 12.97 -4.89
C GLU A 61 7.17 12.74 -6.36
#